data_AF-A0A4V6RDN3-F1
#
_entry.id   AF-A0A4V6RDN3-F1
#
_cell.length_a   1.000
_cell.length_b   1.000
_cell.length_c   1.000
_cell.angle_alpha   90.00
_cell.angle_beta   90.00
_cell.angle_gamma   90.00
#
_symmetry.space_group_name_H-M   'P 1'
#
loop_
_entity.id
_entity.type
_entity.pdbx_description
1 polymer ?
#
loop_
_entity_poly.entity_id
_entity_poly.type
_entity_poly.pdbx_seq_one_letter_code
_entity_poly.pdbx_strand_id
1 'polypeptide(L)'
;MLDATMPAPRLADPADSADDHALVRAAVAGDMGAYERIYRRHAPRLNAVLWRLCGGHAARAEDALQETFLQAWRALPTFRFESSLGTWLHRMGVNAALMELRGRAGADALETGEDSADAMAALVAPDRCAGTVMDLERALETLPPRARAVLVLHDIKGWKHHEIADQLQMAVGSSKAQLHRARGLLRARLGESA
;
A
#
# COMPACT_ATOMS: atom_id res chain seq x y z
N MET A 1 28.13 -14.32 16.61
CA MET A 1 27.20 -13.95 17.70
C MET A 1 26.62 -12.59 17.34
N LEU A 2 25.57 -12.57 16.50
CA LEU A 2 24.81 -11.37 16.17
C LEU A 2 23.34 -11.75 16.26
N ASP A 3 22.79 -11.43 17.41
CA ASP A 3 21.39 -11.64 17.75
C ASP A 3 20.58 -10.54 17.06
N ALA A 4 20.25 -10.76 15.78
CA ALA A 4 19.39 -9.87 15.01
C ALA A 4 17.92 -10.20 15.33
N THR A 5 17.52 -9.95 16.57
CA THR A 5 16.11 -9.84 16.92
C THR A 5 15.56 -8.62 16.17
N MET A 6 14.92 -8.89 15.04
CA MET A 6 14.08 -7.93 14.33
C MET A 6 13.06 -7.37 15.33
N PRO A 7 13.05 -6.06 15.63
CA PRO A 7 11.99 -5.51 16.46
C PRO A 7 10.67 -5.75 15.74
N ALA A 8 9.76 -6.47 16.39
CA ALA A 8 8.39 -6.64 15.93
C ALA A 8 7.82 -5.27 15.52
N PRO A 9 6.93 -5.21 14.52
CA PRO A 9 6.30 -3.94 14.14
C PRO A 9 5.64 -3.35 15.38
N ARG A 10 6.23 -2.27 15.92
CA ARG A 10 5.62 -1.51 17.02
C ARG A 10 4.26 -1.04 16.52
N LEU A 11 3.21 -1.72 16.99
CA LEU A 11 1.87 -1.16 17.09
C LEU A 11 2.05 0.20 17.75
N ALA A 12 1.43 1.24 17.19
CA ALA A 12 1.62 2.62 17.64
C ALA A 12 1.57 2.68 19.17
N ASP A 13 2.65 3.17 19.78
CA ASP A 13 2.72 3.29 21.23
C ASP A 13 1.59 4.24 21.67
N PRO A 14 0.84 3.96 22.73
CA PRO A 14 -0.13 4.92 23.28
C PRO A 14 0.48 6.32 23.50
N ALA A 15 1.78 6.42 23.79
CA ALA A 15 2.49 7.70 23.87
C ALA A 15 2.61 8.41 22.51
N ASP A 16 2.95 7.67 21.44
CA ASP A 16 2.99 8.20 20.06
C ASP A 16 1.60 8.70 19.63
N SER A 17 0.55 7.98 20.03
CA SER A 17 -0.84 8.34 19.69
C SER A 17 -1.31 9.61 20.43
N ALA A 18 -0.96 9.76 21.70
CA ALA A 18 -1.29 10.96 22.49
C ALA A 18 -0.57 12.21 21.95
N ASP A 19 0.69 12.07 21.54
CA ASP A 19 1.47 13.12 20.88
C ASP A 19 0.87 13.48 19.51
N ASP A 20 0.50 12.48 18.69
CA ASP A 20 -0.20 12.70 17.43
C ASP A 20 -1.51 13.49 17.64
N HIS A 21 -2.29 13.17 18.67
CA HIS A 21 -3.53 13.89 18.97
C HIS A 21 -3.29 15.37 19.30
N ALA A 22 -2.20 15.68 20.02
CA ALA A 22 -1.81 17.05 20.32
C ALA A 22 -1.38 17.81 19.05
N LEU A 23 -0.57 17.16 18.19
CA LEU A 23 -0.17 17.72 16.90
C LEU A 23 -1.36 17.99 16.00
N VAL A 24 -2.34 17.09 15.94
CA VAL A 24 -3.57 17.29 15.15
C VAL A 24 -4.34 18.51 15.65
N ARG A 25 -4.55 18.65 16.96
CA ARG A 25 -5.27 19.80 17.52
C ARG A 25 -4.57 21.13 17.20
N ALA A 26 -3.23 21.16 17.31
CA ALA A 26 -2.44 22.33 16.96
C ALA A 26 -2.52 22.66 15.46
N ALA A 27 -2.42 21.64 14.60
CA ALA A 27 -2.53 21.82 13.15
C ALA A 27 -3.92 22.34 12.73
N VAL A 28 -5.00 21.82 13.34
CA VAL A 28 -6.37 22.32 13.12
C VAL A 28 -6.53 23.77 13.59
N ALA A 29 -5.81 24.18 14.63
CA ALA A 29 -5.77 25.58 15.09
C ALA A 29 -4.89 26.49 14.21
N GLY A 30 -4.29 25.97 13.14
CA GLY A 30 -3.48 26.74 12.17
C GLY A 30 -1.96 26.66 12.37
N ASP A 31 -1.47 25.82 13.30
CA ASP A 31 -0.03 25.59 13.46
C ASP A 31 0.52 24.74 12.30
N MET A 32 1.08 25.41 11.29
CA MET A 32 1.76 24.77 10.16
C MET A 32 2.94 23.88 10.59
N GLY A 33 3.64 24.24 11.66
CA GLY A 33 4.76 23.46 12.20
C GLY A 33 4.29 22.15 12.82
N ALA A 34 3.10 22.11 13.43
CA ALA A 34 2.49 20.87 13.90
C ALA A 34 2.18 19.92 12.75
N TYR A 35 1.68 20.45 11.63
CA TYR A 35 1.41 19.64 10.46
C TYR A 35 2.68 19.13 9.77
N GLU A 36 3.73 19.94 9.72
CA GLU A 36 5.03 19.48 9.25
C GLU A 36 5.57 18.31 10.09
N ARG A 37 5.41 18.36 11.42
CA ARG A 37 5.80 17.25 12.30
C ARG A 37 4.99 15.98 12.02
N ILE A 38 3.68 16.11 11.82
CA ILE A 38 2.81 15.01 11.37
C ILE A 38 3.36 14.41 10.06
N TYR A 39 3.64 15.26 9.07
CA TYR A 39 4.19 14.82 7.79
C TYR A 39 5.49 14.04 7.97
N ARG A 40 6.49 14.63 8.65
CA ARG A 40 7.81 14.00 8.87
C ARG A 40 7.69 12.65 9.60
N ARG A 41 6.77 12.52 10.56
CA ARG A 41 6.55 11.30 11.33
C ARG A 41 5.91 10.17 10.49
N HIS A 42 4.92 10.49 9.67
CA HIS A 42 4.10 9.45 9.00
C HIS A 42 4.50 9.20 7.55
N ALA A 43 5.06 10.18 6.86
CA ALA A 43 5.39 10.10 5.43
C ALA A 43 6.30 8.90 5.09
N PRO A 44 7.39 8.57 5.83
CA PRO A 44 8.26 7.47 5.44
C PRO A 44 7.54 6.10 5.43
N ARG A 45 6.73 5.83 6.48
CA ARG A 45 5.99 4.56 6.59
C ARG A 45 4.88 4.48 5.56
N LEU A 46 4.20 5.60 5.28
CA LEU A 46 3.16 5.65 4.25
C LEU A 46 3.76 5.48 2.85
N ASN A 47 4.83 6.20 2.53
CA ASN A 47 5.51 6.13 1.24
C ASN A 47 5.98 4.71 0.92
N ALA A 48 6.51 3.97 1.89
CA ALA A 48 6.90 2.56 1.70
C ALA A 48 5.72 1.66 1.30
N VAL A 49 4.49 2.01 1.65
CA VAL A 49 3.29 1.29 1.18
C VAL A 49 2.93 1.71 -0.21
N LEU A 50 2.85 3.03 -0.45
CA LEU A 50 2.48 3.58 -1.76
C LEU A 50 3.45 3.10 -2.84
N TRP A 51 4.74 3.08 -2.55
CA TRP A 51 5.77 2.54 -3.44
C TRP A 51 5.53 1.08 -3.83
N ARG A 52 5.12 0.23 -2.88
CA ARG A 52 4.75 -1.17 -3.18
C ARG A 52 3.48 -1.26 -4.00
N LEU A 53 2.47 -0.42 -3.73
CA LEU A 53 1.23 -0.40 -4.52
C LEU A 53 1.50 0.06 -5.97
N CYS A 54 2.32 1.09 -6.12
CA CYS A 54 2.78 1.64 -7.40
C CYS A 54 3.80 0.74 -8.11
N GLY A 55 4.21 -0.38 -7.51
CA GLY A 55 5.12 -1.34 -8.13
C GLY A 55 6.48 -0.75 -8.45
N GLY A 56 7.09 -0.07 -7.49
CA GLY A 56 8.46 0.45 -7.63
C GLY A 56 8.58 1.84 -8.23
N HIS A 57 7.49 2.39 -8.79
CA HIS A 57 7.51 3.69 -9.44
C HIS A 57 7.57 4.84 -8.41
N ALA A 58 8.77 5.34 -8.13
CA ALA A 58 9.01 6.38 -7.13
C ALA A 58 8.16 7.64 -7.34
N ALA A 59 8.15 8.20 -8.56
CA ALA A 59 7.37 9.40 -8.87
C ALA A 59 5.88 9.24 -8.55
N ARG A 60 5.28 8.09 -8.87
CA ARG A 60 3.87 7.82 -8.59
C ARG A 60 3.58 7.68 -7.10
N ALA A 61 4.50 7.02 -6.38
CA ALA A 61 4.39 6.90 -4.94
C ALA A 61 4.46 8.27 -4.25
N GLU A 62 5.35 9.14 -4.73
CA GLU A 62 5.48 10.52 -4.27
C GLU A 62 4.23 11.36 -4.59
N ASP A 63 3.70 11.27 -5.80
CA ASP A 63 2.46 11.96 -6.18
C ASP A 63 1.28 11.52 -5.30
N ALA A 64 1.11 10.21 -5.09
CA ALA A 64 0.08 9.67 -4.21
C ALA A 64 0.28 10.11 -2.75
N LEU A 65 1.53 10.18 -2.28
CA LEU A 65 1.86 10.65 -0.95
C LEU A 65 1.48 12.13 -0.78
N GLN A 66 1.86 12.97 -1.75
CA GLN A 66 1.54 14.40 -1.75
C GLN A 66 0.04 14.61 -1.74
N GLU A 67 -0.70 13.97 -2.65
CA GLU A 67 -2.15 14.07 -2.71
C GLU A 67 -2.79 13.61 -1.39
N THR A 68 -2.27 12.54 -0.78
CA THR A 68 -2.75 12.07 0.53
C THR A 68 -2.62 13.14 1.60
N PHE A 69 -1.46 13.80 1.70
CA PHE A 69 -1.25 14.84 2.69
C PHE A 69 -1.99 16.14 2.34
N LEU A 70 -2.25 16.44 1.06
CA LEU A 70 -3.12 17.56 0.70
C LEU A 70 -4.57 17.29 1.11
N GLN A 71 -5.07 16.08 0.88
CA GLN A 71 -6.39 15.67 1.32
C GLN A 71 -6.49 15.60 2.85
N ALA A 72 -5.45 15.06 3.51
CA ALA A 72 -5.39 14.96 4.96
C ALA A 72 -5.44 16.35 5.60
N TRP A 73 -4.73 17.35 5.06
CA TRP A 73 -4.81 18.73 5.53
C TRP A 73 -6.24 19.25 5.53
N ARG A 74 -6.98 19.05 4.42
CA ARG A 74 -8.37 19.49 4.27
C ARG A 74 -9.33 18.74 5.19
N ALA A 75 -9.10 17.43 5.39
CA ALA A 75 -9.96 16.57 6.18
C ALA A 75 -9.61 16.53 7.67
N LEU A 76 -8.45 17.05 8.07
CA LEU A 76 -7.93 17.00 9.43
C LEU A 76 -8.92 17.50 10.50
N PRO A 77 -9.70 18.59 10.28
CA PRO A 77 -10.70 19.05 11.24
C PRO A 77 -11.82 18.04 11.52
N THR A 78 -12.03 17.06 10.63
CA THR A 78 -13.07 16.03 10.76
C THR A 78 -12.56 14.74 11.41
N PHE A 79 -11.28 14.67 11.75
CA PHE A 79 -10.67 13.50 12.37
C PHE A 79 -11.18 13.31 13.81
N ARG A 80 -11.87 12.19 14.06
CA ARG A 80 -12.57 11.92 15.33
C ARG A 80 -11.73 11.26 16.43
N PHE A 81 -10.44 10.97 16.18
CA PHE A 81 -9.56 10.30 17.15
C PHE A 81 -10.02 8.88 17.58
N GLU A 82 -10.91 8.24 16.81
CA GLU A 82 -11.39 6.85 17.04
C GLU A 82 -10.37 5.79 16.58
N SER A 83 -9.36 6.21 15.81
CA SER A 83 -8.23 5.39 15.36
C SER A 83 -6.93 6.19 15.50
N SER A 84 -5.78 5.53 15.43
CA SER A 84 -4.50 6.26 15.30
C SER A 84 -4.48 7.13 14.04
N LEU A 85 -3.74 8.24 14.07
CA LEU A 85 -3.54 9.11 12.91
C LEU A 85 -2.90 8.35 11.75
N GLY A 86 -1.92 7.49 12.05
CA GLY A 86 -1.28 6.62 11.06
C GLY A 86 -2.26 5.69 10.34
N THR A 87 -3.23 5.10 11.05
CA THR A 87 -4.27 4.26 10.44
C THR A 87 -5.16 5.08 9.49
N TRP A 88 -5.54 6.29 9.88
CA TRP A 88 -6.38 7.17 9.07
C TRP A 88 -5.65 7.64 7.81
N LEU A 89 -4.41 8.13 7.94
CA LEU A 89 -3.55 8.51 6.81
C LEU A 89 -3.30 7.33 5.87
N HIS A 90 -3.11 6.13 6.42
CA HIS A 90 -2.92 4.93 5.62
C HIS A 90 -4.13 4.60 4.75
N ARG A 91 -5.36 4.69 5.30
CA ARG A 91 -6.58 4.51 4.51
C ARG A 91 -6.68 5.55 3.39
N MET A 92 -6.42 6.82 3.69
CA MET A 92 -6.43 7.88 2.67
C MET A 92 -5.41 7.61 1.57
N GLY A 93 -4.17 7.26 1.91
CA GLY A 93 -3.13 7.05 0.91
C GLY A 93 -3.29 5.78 0.08
N VAL A 94 -3.76 4.69 0.69
CA VAL A 94 -4.18 3.50 -0.06
C VAL A 94 -5.25 3.90 -1.08
N ASN A 95 -6.25 4.69 -0.67
CA ASN A 95 -7.31 5.12 -1.58
C ASN A 95 -6.77 5.95 -2.75
N ALA A 96 -5.84 6.86 -2.51
CA ALA A 96 -5.18 7.66 -3.54
C ALA A 96 -4.41 6.79 -4.56
N ALA A 97 -3.55 5.89 -4.08
CA ALA A 97 -2.79 4.98 -4.96
C ALA A 97 -3.71 4.04 -5.76
N LEU A 98 -4.81 3.57 -5.16
CA LEU A 98 -5.77 2.72 -5.86
C LEU A 98 -6.62 3.48 -6.88
N MET A 99 -6.91 4.76 -6.67
CA MET A 99 -7.56 5.61 -7.68
C MET A 99 -6.68 5.77 -8.91
N GLU A 100 -5.39 6.00 -8.74
CA GLU A 100 -4.42 6.08 -9.84
C GLU A 100 -4.38 4.76 -10.63
N LEU A 101 -4.34 3.62 -9.94
CA LEU A 101 -4.41 2.30 -10.57
C LEU A 101 -5.70 2.07 -11.36
N ARG A 102 -6.84 2.59 -10.88
CA ARG A 102 -8.13 2.52 -11.58
C ARG A 102 -8.17 3.42 -12.82
N GLY A 103 -7.66 4.65 -12.73
CA GLY A 103 -7.57 5.56 -13.88
C GLY A 103 -6.77 4.94 -15.03
N ARG A 104 -5.71 4.19 -14.71
CA ARG A 104 -4.95 3.42 -15.70
C ARG A 104 -5.70 2.20 -16.23
N ALA A 105 -6.35 1.41 -15.38
CA ALA A 105 -7.15 0.29 -15.86
C ALA A 105 -8.27 0.75 -16.81
N GLY A 106 -8.84 1.93 -16.60
CA GLY A 106 -9.78 2.55 -17.55
C GLY A 106 -9.13 2.97 -18.87
N ALA A 107 -7.91 3.50 -18.82
CA ALA A 107 -7.14 3.83 -20.02
C ALA A 107 -6.69 2.58 -20.80
N ASP A 108 -6.19 1.55 -20.11
CA ASP A 108 -5.75 0.27 -20.70
C ASP A 108 -6.94 -0.59 -21.16
N ALA A 109 -8.11 -0.51 -20.51
CA ALA A 109 -9.33 -1.21 -20.93
C ALA A 109 -9.99 -0.58 -22.18
N LEU A 110 -9.74 0.71 -22.44
CA LEU A 110 -10.09 1.34 -23.72
C LEU A 110 -9.18 0.88 -24.86
N GLU A 111 -8.00 0.32 -24.57
CA GLU A 111 -7.11 -0.33 -25.55
C GLU A 111 -7.28 -1.86 -25.64
N THR A 112 -7.81 -2.51 -24.59
CA THR A 112 -7.99 -3.97 -24.57
C THR A 112 -9.29 -4.34 -23.87
N GLY A 113 -10.30 -4.68 -24.69
CA GLY A 113 -11.59 -5.18 -24.24
C GLY A 113 -11.46 -6.41 -23.33
N GLU A 114 -12.42 -6.53 -22.43
CA GLU A 114 -12.46 -7.42 -21.26
C GLU A 114 -12.10 -8.90 -21.51
N ASP A 115 -11.57 -9.49 -20.44
CA ASP A 115 -11.57 -10.90 -20.06
C ASP A 115 -10.85 -11.92 -20.96
N SER A 116 -9.66 -12.30 -20.49
CA SER A 116 -9.32 -13.72 -20.44
C SER A 116 -8.29 -14.00 -19.34
N ALA A 117 -8.66 -14.87 -18.40
CA ALA A 117 -7.73 -15.49 -17.47
C ALA A 117 -6.63 -16.32 -18.18
N ASP A 118 -6.72 -16.48 -19.51
CA ASP A 118 -5.86 -17.32 -20.35
C ASP A 118 -4.86 -16.55 -21.24
N ALA A 119 -4.96 -15.22 -21.35
CA ALA A 119 -4.11 -14.44 -22.27
C ALA A 119 -3.06 -13.59 -21.56
N MET A 120 -2.29 -14.10 -20.57
CA MET A 120 -1.17 -13.31 -20.02
C MET A 120 -0.09 -14.15 -19.30
N ALA A 121 0.21 -15.33 -19.83
CA ALA A 121 1.28 -16.21 -19.33
C ALA A 121 2.64 -15.97 -20.01
N ALA A 122 2.83 -14.87 -20.75
CA ALA A 122 3.95 -14.72 -21.68
C ALA A 122 5.12 -13.84 -21.21
N LEU A 123 5.25 -13.49 -19.93
CA LEU A 123 6.39 -12.69 -19.44
C LEU A 123 6.91 -13.15 -18.07
N VAL A 124 7.46 -14.35 -17.97
CA VAL A 124 8.33 -14.70 -16.85
C VAL A 124 9.48 -15.60 -17.32
N ALA A 125 10.63 -15.01 -17.61
CA ALA A 125 11.90 -15.73 -17.47
C ALA A 125 12.27 -15.74 -15.98
N PRO A 126 12.61 -16.89 -15.38
CA PRO A 126 12.92 -16.96 -13.95
C PRO A 126 14.37 -16.51 -13.72
N ASP A 127 14.55 -15.29 -13.22
CA ASP A 127 15.77 -14.92 -12.50
C ASP A 127 15.55 -15.26 -11.02
N ARG A 128 16.16 -16.34 -10.55
CA ARG A 128 15.94 -16.88 -9.20
C ARG A 128 16.74 -16.05 -8.21
N CYS A 129 16.08 -15.16 -7.50
CA CYS A 129 16.70 -14.32 -6.47
C CYS A 129 16.53 -14.95 -5.07
N ALA A 130 17.62 -15.02 -4.31
CA ALA A 130 17.73 -15.74 -3.04
C ALA A 130 17.08 -15.00 -1.85
N GLY A 131 15.77 -15.09 -1.70
CA GLY A 131 15.07 -15.01 -0.41
C GLY A 131 15.35 -13.82 0.53
N THR A 132 15.71 -12.63 0.04
CA THR A 132 15.87 -11.42 0.86
C THR A 132 14.69 -10.44 0.75
N VAL A 133 14.64 -9.42 1.62
CA VAL A 133 13.65 -8.32 1.54
C VAL A 133 13.73 -7.60 0.19
N MET A 134 14.93 -7.40 -0.35
CA MET A 134 15.11 -6.79 -1.68
C MET A 134 14.54 -7.67 -2.79
N ASP A 135 14.61 -9.00 -2.65
CA ASP A 135 14.08 -9.93 -3.63
C ASP A 135 12.55 -9.93 -3.62
N LEU A 136 11.93 -9.80 -2.44
CA LEU A 136 10.49 -9.59 -2.33
C LEU A 136 10.06 -8.28 -3.02
N GLU A 137 10.77 -7.17 -2.77
CA GLU A 137 10.42 -5.88 -3.37
C GLU A 137 10.50 -5.93 -4.91
N ARG A 138 11.59 -6.49 -5.48
CA ARG A 138 11.69 -6.72 -6.92
C ARG A 138 10.61 -7.67 -7.45
N ALA A 139 10.29 -8.72 -6.70
CA ALA A 139 9.25 -9.66 -7.11
C ALA A 139 7.86 -8.99 -7.13
N LEU A 140 7.57 -8.11 -6.17
CA LEU A 140 6.34 -7.31 -6.16
C LEU A 140 6.23 -6.41 -7.40
N GLU A 141 7.30 -5.75 -7.82
CA GLU A 141 7.30 -4.88 -9.01
C GLU A 141 6.82 -5.62 -10.27
N THR A 142 7.15 -6.90 -10.39
CA THR A 142 6.80 -7.74 -11.55
C THR A 142 5.35 -8.19 -11.59
N LEU A 143 4.61 -8.05 -10.48
CA LEU A 143 3.23 -8.50 -10.39
C LEU A 143 2.29 -7.60 -11.20
N PRO A 144 1.22 -8.15 -11.80
CA PRO A 144 0.13 -7.35 -12.34
C PRO A 144 -0.44 -6.39 -11.28
N PRO A 145 -0.82 -5.15 -11.63
CA PRO A 145 -1.14 -4.12 -10.64
C PRO A 145 -2.24 -4.50 -9.65
N ARG A 146 -3.32 -5.16 -10.12
CA ARG A 146 -4.40 -5.64 -9.25
C ARG A 146 -3.95 -6.77 -8.32
N ALA A 147 -3.17 -7.72 -8.82
CA ALA A 147 -2.64 -8.82 -8.02
C ALA A 147 -1.69 -8.29 -6.93
N ARG A 148 -0.82 -7.35 -7.28
CA ARG A 148 0.06 -6.64 -6.35
C ARG A 148 -0.71 -5.90 -5.27
N ALA A 149 -1.70 -5.10 -5.65
CA ALA A 149 -2.50 -4.33 -4.71
C ALA A 149 -3.18 -5.24 -3.69
N VAL A 150 -3.83 -6.32 -4.14
CA VAL A 150 -4.49 -7.28 -3.25
C VAL A 150 -3.49 -7.94 -2.31
N LEU A 151 -2.33 -8.38 -2.81
CA LEU A 151 -1.29 -9.01 -2.00
C LEU A 151 -0.73 -8.04 -0.93
N VAL A 152 -0.41 -6.80 -1.32
CA VAL A 152 0.11 -5.79 -0.38
C VAL A 152 -0.93 -5.47 0.70
N LEU A 153 -2.20 -5.31 0.33
CA LEU A 153 -3.24 -4.99 1.30
C LEU A 153 -3.57 -6.17 2.22
N HIS A 154 -3.63 -7.39 1.70
CA HIS A 154 -3.98 -8.56 2.49
C HIS A 154 -2.78 -9.08 3.30
N ASP A 155 -1.69 -9.44 2.65
CA ASP A 155 -0.58 -10.17 3.29
C ASP A 155 0.37 -9.24 4.07
N ILE A 156 0.56 -8.00 3.60
CA ILE A 156 1.46 -7.04 4.26
C ILE A 156 0.68 -6.12 5.22
N LYS A 157 -0.58 -5.78 4.92
CA LYS A 157 -1.39 -4.84 5.73
C LYS A 157 -2.53 -5.47 6.52
N GLY A 158 -2.84 -6.75 6.30
CA GLY A 158 -3.85 -7.47 7.08
C GLY A 158 -5.29 -7.07 6.78
N TRP A 159 -5.55 -6.40 5.66
CA TRP A 159 -6.92 -6.06 5.25
C TRP A 159 -7.70 -7.32 4.88
N LYS A 160 -8.99 -7.33 5.18
CA LYS A 160 -9.90 -8.42 4.83
C LYS A 160 -10.31 -8.31 3.37
N HIS A 161 -10.64 -9.45 2.77
CA HIS A 161 -11.06 -9.51 1.36
C HIS A 161 -12.26 -8.62 1.02
N HIS A 162 -13.21 -8.43 1.93
CA HIS A 162 -14.35 -7.54 1.69
C HIS A 162 -13.92 -6.07 1.64
N GLU A 163 -13.06 -5.63 2.58
CA GLU A 163 -12.51 -4.26 2.59
C GLU A 163 -11.74 -3.96 1.29
N ILE A 164 -10.95 -4.94 0.82
CA ILE A 164 -10.21 -4.83 -0.44
C ILE A 164 -11.15 -4.81 -1.66
N ALA A 165 -12.18 -5.66 -1.65
CA ALA A 165 -13.16 -5.75 -2.73
C ALA A 165 -13.94 -4.44 -2.90
N ASP A 166 -14.42 -3.88 -1.79
CA ASP A 166 -15.08 -2.58 -1.76
C ASP A 166 -14.15 -1.48 -2.28
N GLN A 167 -12.90 -1.47 -1.82
CA GLN A 167 -11.95 -0.41 -2.19
C GLN A 167 -11.50 -0.47 -3.66
N LEU A 168 -11.37 -1.68 -4.20
CA LEU A 168 -10.98 -1.92 -5.60
C LEU A 168 -12.16 -2.03 -6.57
N GLN A 169 -13.40 -1.92 -6.07
CA GLN A 169 -14.63 -2.08 -6.85
C GLN A 169 -14.65 -3.40 -7.64
N MET A 170 -14.43 -4.50 -6.93
CA MET A 170 -14.44 -5.86 -7.49
C MET A 170 -15.22 -6.82 -6.59
N ALA A 171 -15.55 -8.02 -7.08
CA ALA A 171 -16.15 -9.03 -6.23
C ALA A 171 -15.15 -9.58 -5.19
N VAL A 172 -15.65 -9.98 -4.02
CA VAL A 172 -14.84 -10.64 -2.96
C VAL A 172 -14.14 -11.90 -3.50
N GLY A 173 -14.81 -12.66 -4.37
CA GLY A 173 -14.21 -13.80 -5.06
C GLY A 173 -13.01 -13.39 -5.94
N SER A 174 -13.11 -12.26 -6.63
CA SER A 174 -12.01 -11.68 -7.41
C SER A 174 -10.83 -11.30 -6.55
N SER A 175 -11.05 -10.73 -5.35
CA SER A 175 -9.97 -10.46 -4.39
C SER A 175 -9.22 -11.75 -4.01
N LYS A 176 -9.93 -12.82 -3.66
CA LYS A 176 -9.30 -14.11 -3.34
C LYS A 176 -8.52 -14.70 -4.52
N ALA A 177 -9.08 -14.65 -5.73
CA ALA A 177 -8.43 -15.14 -6.94
C ALA A 177 -7.15 -14.34 -7.27
N GLN A 178 -7.19 -13.01 -7.15
CA GLN A 178 -6.02 -12.15 -7.34
C GLN A 178 -4.93 -12.43 -6.30
N LEU A 179 -5.31 -12.67 -5.03
CA LEU A 179 -4.35 -13.04 -3.99
C LEU A 179 -3.66 -14.38 -4.30
N HIS A 180 -4.45 -15.39 -4.68
CA HIS A 180 -3.91 -16.69 -5.09
C HIS A 180 -2.94 -16.54 -6.27
N ARG A 181 -3.32 -15.76 -7.29
CA ARG A 181 -2.50 -15.45 -8.46
C ARG A 181 -1.19 -14.77 -8.08
N ALA A 182 -1.25 -13.74 -7.23
CA ALA A 182 -0.07 -13.01 -6.77
C ALA A 182 0.93 -13.93 -6.07
N ARG A 183 0.45 -14.79 -5.17
CA ARG A 183 1.28 -15.77 -4.46
C ARG A 183 1.89 -16.80 -5.41
N GLY A 184 1.14 -17.28 -6.41
CA GLY A 184 1.66 -18.19 -7.44
C GLY A 184 2.81 -17.57 -8.24
N LEU A 185 2.65 -16.32 -8.68
CA LEU A 185 3.70 -15.58 -9.39
C LEU A 185 4.93 -15.32 -8.52
N LEU A 186 4.74 -14.98 -7.24
CA LEU A 186 5.86 -14.81 -6.31
C LEU A 186 6.62 -16.12 -6.08
N ARG A 187 5.93 -17.26 -5.90
CA ARG A 187 6.59 -18.56 -5.75
C ARG A 187 7.43 -18.92 -6.98
N ALA A 188 6.92 -18.66 -8.18
CA ALA A 188 7.66 -18.91 -9.42
C ALA A 188 8.96 -18.07 -9.53
N ARG A 189 8.98 -16.87 -8.93
CA ARG A 189 10.12 -15.94 -8.96
C ARG A 189 11.12 -16.16 -7.83
N LEU A 190 10.64 -16.35 -6.61
CA LEU A 190 11.47 -16.50 -5.41
C LEU A 190 12.01 -17.92 -5.25
N GLY A 191 11.49 -18.88 -6.02
CA GLY A 191 11.80 -20.29 -5.87
C GLY A 191 11.14 -20.89 -4.63
N GLU A 192 10.72 -22.15 -4.70
CA GLU A 192 10.40 -22.90 -3.49
C GLU A 192 11.68 -22.99 -2.66
N SER A 193 11.70 -22.32 -1.49
CA SER A 193 12.56 -22.78 -0.40
C SER A 193 11.98 -24.11 0.04
N ALA A 194 12.58 -25.19 -0.49
CA ALA A 194 12.36 -26.56 -0.01
C ALA A 194 12.82 -26.70 1.45
#